data_AF-A0A6P2FV17-F1
#
_entry.id   AF-A0A6P2FV17-F1
#
_cell.length_a   1.000
_cell.length_b   1.000
_cell.length_c   1.000
_cell.angle_alpha   90.00
_cell.angle_beta   90.00
_cell.angle_gamma   90.00
#
_symmetry.space_group_name_H-M   'P 1'
#
loop_
_entity.id
_entity.type
_entity.pdbx_description
1 polymer ?
#
loop_
_entity_poly.entity_id
_entity_poly.type
_entity_poly.pdbx_seq_one_letter_code
_entity_poly.pdbx_strand_id
1 'polypeptide(L)' 'MSYKTLRVMFEIRLRWSDKVSHEERDPELGLWVPDTPHNRDKLSHATATGNRIFGYQSHWIEKRQA' A
#
# COMPACT_ATOMS: atom_id res chain seq x y z
N MET A 1 21.94 26.73 15.83
CA MET A 1 21.64 25.31 16.10
C MET A 1 20.62 24.84 15.07
N SER A 2 21.06 24.08 14.07
CA SER A 2 20.17 23.52 13.05
C SER A 2 19.61 22.21 13.60
N TYR A 3 18.33 22.18 13.94
CA TYR A 3 17.65 20.94 14.27
C TYR A 3 17.60 20.12 12.98
N LYS A 4 18.47 19.10 12.87
CA LYS A 4 18.26 18.02 11.91
C LYS A 4 16.97 17.32 12.34
N THR A 5 15.84 17.78 11.83
CA THR A 5 14.58 17.03 11.89
C THR A 5 14.85 15.72 11.16
N LEU A 6 15.11 14.65 11.92
CA LEU A 6 15.08 13.29 11.40
C LEU A 6 13.64 13.08 10.93
N ARG A 7 13.39 13.29 9.64
CA ARG A 7 12.09 12.98 9.05
C ARG A 7 11.94 11.48 9.16
N VAL A 8 11.04 11.04 10.04
CA VAL A 8 10.62 9.64 10.09
C VAL A 8 10.05 9.31 8.72
N MET A 9 10.76 8.45 7.98
CA MET A 9 10.28 7.96 6.69
C MET A 9 9.33 6.80 6.95
N PHE A 10 8.19 6.83 6.28
CA PHE A 10 7.24 5.73 6.28
C PHE A 10 7.19 5.12 4.89
N GLU A 11 6.92 3.83 4.86
CA GLU A 11 6.62 3.10 3.64
C GLU A 11 5.21 2.50 3.72
N ILE A 12 4.60 2.35 2.56
CA ILE A 12 3.30 1.74 2.37
C ILE A 12 3.37 0.67 1.29
N ARG A 13 2.47 -0.32 1.34
CA ARG A 13 2.27 -1.30 0.27
C ARG A 13 0.82 -1.73 0.19
N LEU A 14 0.39 -2.23 -0.96
CA LEU A 14 -0.87 -2.95 -1.06
C LEU A 14 -0.70 -4.33 -0.44
N ARG A 15 -1.70 -4.73 0.34
CA ARG A 15 -1.91 -6.10 0.75
C ARG A 15 -3.24 -6.58 0.24
N TRP A 16 -3.31 -7.90 0.17
CA TRP A 16 -4.47 -8.65 -0.23
C TRP A 16 -4.63 -9.85 0.69
N SER A 17 -5.87 -10.29 0.85
CA SER A 17 -6.22 -11.48 1.60
C SER A 17 -5.76 -12.74 0.87
N ASP A 18 -5.63 -13.85 1.59
CA ASP A 18 -5.25 -15.14 1.01
C ASP A 18 -6.30 -15.71 0.05
N LYS A 19 -7.50 -15.13 0.00
CA LYS A 19 -8.58 -15.51 -0.93
C LYS A 19 -8.35 -14.98 -2.36
N VAL A 20 -7.51 -13.97 -2.53
CA VAL A 20 -7.13 -13.45 -3.86
C VAL A 20 -6.05 -14.37 -4.41
N SER A 21 -6.28 -14.99 -5.57
CA SER A 21 -5.34 -15.96 -6.15
C SER A 21 -4.01 -15.29 -6.50
N HIS A 22 -2.95 -16.08 -6.69
CA HIS A 22 -1.63 -15.50 -7.00
C HIS A 22 -1.60 -14.79 -8.36
N GLU A 23 -2.35 -15.32 -9.33
CA GLU A 23 -2.45 -14.81 -10.70
C GLU A 23 -3.18 -13.47 -10.80
N GLU A 24 -4.05 -13.18 -9.82
CA GLU A 24 -4.84 -11.94 -9.76
C GLU A 24 -4.12 -10.81 -9.01
N ARG A 25 -2.97 -11.10 -8.37
CA ARG A 25 -2.18 -10.12 -7.63
C ARG A 25 -1.25 -9.38 -8.58
N ASP A 26 -1.29 -8.06 -8.54
CA ASP A 26 -0.25 -7.24 -9.15
C ASP A 26 0.99 -7.20 -8.21
N PRO A 27 2.12 -7.84 -8.58
CA PRO A 27 3.30 -7.91 -7.73
C PRO A 27 3.93 -6.54 -7.46
N GLU A 28 3.80 -5.59 -8.39
CA GLU A 28 4.40 -4.26 -8.26
C GLU A 28 3.72 -3.45 -7.15
N LEU A 29 2.42 -3.65 -6.96
CA LEU A 29 1.65 -2.98 -5.90
C LEU A 29 1.95 -3.56 -4.51
N GLY A 30 2.53 -4.76 -4.44
CA GLY A 30 2.90 -5.44 -3.19
C GLY A 30 4.24 -5.00 -2.60
N LEU A 31 5.00 -4.20 -3.34
CA LEU A 31 6.29 -3.67 -2.90
C LEU A 31 6.09 -2.54 -1.88
N TRP A 32 7.01 -2.46 -0.92
CA TRP A 32 7.10 -1.29 -0.04
C TRP A 32 7.59 -0.09 -0.85
N VAL A 33 6.82 0.99 -0.82
CA VAL A 33 7.15 2.27 -1.46
C VAL A 33 7.05 3.40 -0.43
N PRO A 34 7.78 4.52 -0.59
CA PRO A 34 7.67 5.65 0.32
C PRO A 34 6.23 6.17 0.43
N ASP A 35 5.80 6.55 1.64
CA ASP A 35 4.47 7.13 1.92
C ASP A 35 4.39 8.58 1.42
N THR A 36 4.32 8.73 0.10
CA THR A 36 4.06 10.01 -0.59
C THR A 36 2.59 10.11 -0.95
N PRO A 37 2.04 11.34 -1.14
CA PRO A 37 0.67 11.51 -1.60
C PRO A 37 0.37 10.72 -2.89
N HIS A 38 1.29 10.78 -3.87
CA HIS A 38 1.16 10.06 -5.13
C HIS A 38 1.04 8.53 -4.94
N ASN A 39 1.93 7.94 -4.13
CA ASN A 39 1.89 6.50 -3.87
C ASN A 39 0.63 6.11 -3.09
N ARG A 40 0.22 6.93 -2.12
CA ARG A 40 -0.97 6.70 -1.32
C ARG A 40 -2.24 6.73 -2.17
N ASP A 41 -2.35 7.65 -3.12
CA ASP A 41 -3.48 7.72 -4.05
C ASP A 41 -3.51 6.47 -4.95
N LYS A 42 -2.35 6.11 -5.55
CA LYS A 42 -2.23 4.89 -6.38
C LYS A 42 -2.70 3.63 -5.62
N LEU A 43 -2.21 3.42 -4.39
CA LEU A 43 -2.59 2.26 -3.58
C LEU A 43 -4.04 2.32 -3.08
N SER A 44 -4.60 3.52 -2.87
CA SER A 44 -6.01 3.70 -2.48
C SER A 44 -6.94 3.32 -3.62
N HIS A 45 -6.62 3.73 -4.86
CA HIS A 45 -7.35 3.30 -6.05
C HIS A 45 -7.28 1.78 -6.24
N ALA A 46 -6.09 1.18 -6.09
CA ALA A 46 -5.94 -0.27 -6.18
C ALA A 46 -6.73 -1.00 -5.09
N THR A 47 -6.72 -0.49 -3.85
CA THR A 47 -7.50 -1.02 -2.74
C THR A 47 -9.00 -0.99 -3.04
N ALA A 48 -9.52 0.14 -3.54
CA ALA A 48 -10.92 0.28 -3.89
C ALA A 48 -11.33 -0.67 -5.03
N THR A 49 -10.51 -0.77 -6.08
CA THR A 49 -10.74 -1.68 -7.21
C THR A 49 -10.73 -3.13 -6.76
N GLY A 50 -9.70 -3.54 -6.01
CA GLY A 50 -9.58 -4.90 -5.49
C GLY A 50 -10.74 -5.27 -4.58
N ASN A 51 -11.13 -4.39 -3.65
CA ASN A 51 -12.30 -4.61 -2.78
C ASN A 51 -13.63 -4.70 -3.55
N ARG A 52 -13.75 -4.00 -4.68
CA ARG A 52 -14.93 -4.09 -5.54
C ARG A 52 -15.02 -5.43 -6.28
N ILE A 53 -13.89 -5.98 -6.71
CA ILE A 53 -13.83 -7.21 -7.52
C ILE A 53 -13.89 -8.45 -6.62
N PHE A 54 -13.08 -8.48 -5.57
CA PHE A 54 -12.88 -9.66 -4.72
C PHE A 54 -13.66 -9.63 -3.40
N GLY A 55 -14.46 -8.58 -3.20
CA GLY A 55 -15.25 -8.35 -2.01
C GLY A 55 -14.53 -7.51 -0.96
N TYR A 56 -15.32 -7.06 0.02
CA TYR A 56 -14.86 -6.17 1.08
C TYR A 56 -13.71 -6.80 1.89
N GLN A 57 -12.73 -5.97 2.27
CA GLN A 57 -11.51 -6.37 3.00
C GLN A 57 -10.61 -7.38 2.27
N SER A 58 -10.83 -7.61 0.98
CA SER A 58 -9.89 -8.38 0.16
C SER A 58 -8.57 -7.66 -0.04
N HIS A 59 -8.56 -6.31 0.02
CA HIS A 59 -7.38 -5.46 -0.16
C HIS A 59 -7.30 -4.36 0.91
N TRP A 60 -6.10 -4.03 1.38
CA TRP A 60 -5.82 -2.93 2.30
C TRP A 60 -4.41 -2.39 2.14
N ILE A 61 -4.17 -1.17 2.64
CA ILE A 61 -2.83 -0.57 2.66
C ILE A 61 -2.18 -0.88 4.01
N GLU A 62 -0.99 -1.47 3.99
CA GLU A 62 -0.12 -1.54 5.17
C GLU A 62 0.82 -0.35 5.20
N LYS A 63 1.20 0.07 6.42
CA LYS A 63 2.16 1.15 6.67
C LYS A 63 3.20 0.67 7.68
N ARG A 64 4.47 0.99 7.44
CA ARG A 64 5.58 0.78 8.38
C ARG A 64 6.47 1.99 8.46
N GLN A 65 7.16 2.16 9.59
CA GLN A 65 8.31 3.06 9.68
C GLN A 65 9.51 2.39 8.99
N ALA A 66 10.25 3.15 8.18
CA ALA A 66 11.48 2.72 7.52
C ALA A 66 12.68 2.80 8.46
#